data_AF-Q8YFX8-F1
#
_entry.id   AF-Q8YFX8-F1
#
_cell.length_a   1.000
_cell.length_b   1.000
_cell.length_c   1.000
_cell.angle_alpha   90.00
_cell.angle_beta   90.00
_cell.angle_gamma   90.00
#
_symmetry.space_group_name_H-M   'P 1'
#
loop_
_entity.id
_entity.type
_entity.pdbx_description
1 polymer ?
#
loop_
_entity_poly.entity_id
_entity_poly.type
_entity_poly.pdbx_seq_one_letter_code
_entity_poly.pdbx_strand_id
1 'polypeptide(L)'
;MRHRIITYIDENLTNPLLGPHSIMQHFHLSRSHLYRAFEPDGGVAKVIRDKRLDLAYRILIDRRGKPTSLKEIAYCCGFNDRTQFTKAFKARFELSPKEAHEIGAPLPQAPSGALILHSHLSEQAAKIASEHATTSTKAPPSAPVKP
;
A
#
# COMPACT_ATOMS: atom_id res chain seq x y z
N MET A 1 -19.37 -4.78 -7.46
CA MET A 1 -18.94 -3.42 -7.87
C MET A 1 -17.89 -2.83 -6.93
N ARG A 2 -18.16 -2.73 -5.62
CA ARG A 2 -17.23 -2.16 -4.61
C ARG A 2 -15.79 -2.69 -4.71
N HIS A 3 -15.61 -4.01 -4.84
CA HIS A 3 -14.28 -4.61 -4.99
C HIS A 3 -13.48 -4.05 -6.17
N ARG A 4 -14.10 -3.91 -7.36
CA ARG A 4 -13.45 -3.32 -8.54
C ARG A 4 -13.00 -1.87 -8.31
N ILE A 5 -13.80 -1.10 -7.57
CA ILE A 5 -13.45 0.28 -7.21
C ILE A 5 -12.28 0.29 -6.24
N ILE A 6 -12.24 -0.64 -5.28
CA ILE A 6 -11.11 -0.78 -4.35
C ILE A 6 -9.83 -1.12 -5.11
N THR A 7 -9.87 -2.10 -6.03
CA THR A 7 -8.73 -2.45 -6.90
C THR A 7 -8.24 -1.23 -7.68
N TYR A 8 -9.16 -0.50 -8.32
CA TYR A 8 -8.80 0.72 -9.05
C TYR A 8 -8.18 1.79 -8.16
N ILE A 9 -8.69 1.96 -6.94
CA ILE A 9 -8.08 2.87 -5.95
C ILE A 9 -6.65 2.43 -5.64
N ASP A 10 -6.45 1.14 -5.36
CA ASP A 10 -5.14 0.58 -4.99
C ASP A 10 -4.09 0.76 -6.10
N GLU A 11 -4.48 0.53 -7.36
CA GLU A 11 -3.61 0.72 -8.54
C GLU A 11 -3.25 2.20 -8.80
N ASN A 12 -4.06 3.15 -8.31
CA ASN A 12 -3.93 4.57 -8.61
C ASN A 12 -3.60 5.43 -7.37
N LEU A 13 -3.18 4.85 -6.24
CA LEU A 13 -3.01 5.58 -4.97
C LEU A 13 -2.05 6.77 -5.06
N THR A 14 -0.99 6.64 -5.85
CA THR A 14 0.04 7.67 -6.05
C THR A 14 -0.41 8.80 -6.98
N ASN A 15 -1.50 8.61 -7.73
CA ASN A 15 -2.04 9.63 -8.62
C ASN A 15 -2.76 10.71 -7.80
N PRO A 16 -2.31 11.99 -7.79
CA PRO A 16 -2.94 13.06 -7.02
C PRO A 16 -4.35 13.40 -7.54
N LEU A 17 -4.66 13.08 -8.81
CA LEU A 17 -5.98 13.29 -9.40
C LEU A 17 -6.99 12.21 -8.99
N LEU A 18 -6.55 11.12 -8.35
CA LEU A 18 -7.44 10.11 -7.81
C LEU A 18 -8.31 10.73 -6.71
N GLY A 19 -9.61 10.71 -6.94
CA GLY A 19 -10.65 11.22 -6.06
C GLY A 19 -12.04 10.74 -6.46
N PRO A 20 -13.09 11.08 -5.70
CA PRO A 20 -14.46 10.63 -5.96
C PRO A 20 -14.92 10.92 -7.39
N HIS A 21 -14.60 12.10 -7.91
CA HIS A 21 -14.97 12.50 -9.28
C HIS A 21 -14.30 11.62 -10.34
N SER A 22 -13.00 11.35 -10.22
CA SER A 22 -12.29 10.47 -11.17
C SER A 22 -12.86 9.05 -11.19
N ILE A 23 -13.26 8.52 -10.03
CA ILE A 23 -13.87 7.20 -9.90
C ILE A 23 -15.26 7.18 -10.55
N MET A 24 -16.06 8.24 -10.33
CA MET A 24 -17.37 8.38 -10.98
C MET A 24 -17.25 8.37 -12.50
N GLN A 25 -16.27 9.09 -13.05
CA GLN A 25 -16.02 9.13 -14.49
C GLN A 25 -15.57 7.77 -15.03
N HIS A 26 -14.61 7.12 -14.36
CA HIS A 26 -14.06 5.84 -14.80
C HIS A 26 -15.10 4.70 -14.80
N PHE A 27 -15.97 4.65 -13.78
CA PHE A 27 -16.96 3.58 -13.62
C PHE A 27 -18.37 3.96 -14.08
N HIS A 28 -18.56 5.16 -14.63
CA HIS A 28 -19.86 5.72 -15.02
C HIS A 28 -20.90 5.66 -13.88
N LEU A 29 -20.47 6.04 -12.67
CA LEU A 29 -21.30 6.00 -11.46
C LEU A 29 -21.83 7.37 -11.07
N SER A 30 -23.08 7.41 -10.62
CA SER A 30 -23.59 8.58 -9.92
C SER A 30 -22.90 8.73 -8.56
N ARG A 31 -22.82 9.96 -8.07
CA ARG A 31 -22.26 10.26 -6.74
C ARG A 31 -22.98 9.48 -5.64
N SER A 32 -24.30 9.41 -5.68
CA SER A 32 -25.11 8.71 -4.68
C SER A 32 -24.83 7.22 -4.66
N HIS A 33 -24.68 6.58 -5.83
CA HIS A 33 -24.33 5.16 -5.88
C HIS A 33 -22.92 4.92 -5.31
N LEU A 34 -21.95 5.75 -5.68
CA LEU A 34 -20.58 5.64 -5.17
C LEU A 34 -20.54 5.80 -3.64
N TYR A 35 -21.15 6.85 -3.09
CA TYR A 35 -21.13 7.07 -1.64
C TYR A 35 -21.94 6.02 -0.88
N ARG A 36 -23.07 5.53 -1.41
CA ARG A 36 -23.83 4.43 -0.79
C ARG A 36 -23.01 3.13 -0.73
N ALA A 37 -22.20 2.85 -1.75
CA ALA A 37 -21.35 1.66 -1.80
C ALA A 37 -20.20 1.68 -0.78
N PHE A 38 -19.83 2.86 -0.27
CA PHE A 38 -18.73 3.06 0.69
C PHE A 38 -19.20 3.70 2.00
N GLU A 39 -20.51 3.74 2.24
CA GLU A 39 -21.09 4.29 3.47
C GLU A 39 -20.53 3.61 4.73
N PRO A 40 -20.39 2.25 4.78
CA PRO A 40 -19.81 1.57 5.93
C PRO A 40 -18.35 1.95 6.23
N ASP A 41 -17.62 2.49 5.24
CA ASP A 41 -16.22 2.91 5.39
C ASP A 41 -16.07 4.39 5.76
N GLY A 42 -17.18 5.12 5.90
CA GLY A 42 -17.20 6.58 6.05
C GLY A 42 -17.03 7.34 4.72
N GLY A 43 -17.32 6.68 3.60
CA GLY A 43 -17.31 7.24 2.25
C GLY A 43 -16.01 7.02 1.47
N VAL A 44 -16.12 7.05 0.15
CA VAL A 44 -15.00 6.75 -0.77
C VAL A 44 -13.79 7.68 -0.59
N ALA A 45 -14.02 8.95 -0.25
CA ALA A 45 -12.94 9.91 -0.02
C ALA A 45 -12.11 9.54 1.22
N LYS A 46 -12.74 8.98 2.25
CA LYS A 46 -12.05 8.47 3.44
C LYS A 46 -11.24 7.23 3.08
N VAL A 47 -11.81 6.30 2.32
CA VAL A 47 -11.10 5.09 1.85
C VAL A 47 -9.84 5.43 1.06
N ILE A 48 -9.90 6.39 0.13
CA ILE A 48 -8.71 6.83 -0.64
C ILE A 48 -7.67 7.42 0.32
N ARG A 49 -8.08 8.32 1.21
CA ARG A 49 -7.18 8.96 2.18
C ARG A 49 -6.51 7.92 3.07
N ASP A 50 -7.28 6.98 3.58
CA ASP A 50 -6.81 5.92 4.45
C ASP A 50 -5.77 5.07 3.70
N LYS A 51 -6.08 4.55 2.53
CA LYS A 51 -5.11 3.76 1.75
C LYS A 51 -3.81 4.53 1.43
N ARG A 52 -3.90 5.83 1.15
CA ARG A 52 -2.71 6.69 0.97
C ARG A 52 -1.89 6.85 2.26
N LEU A 53 -2.54 6.94 3.42
CA LEU A 53 -1.87 6.96 4.71
C LEU A 53 -1.17 5.63 5.02
N ASP A 54 -1.78 4.49 4.66
CA ASP A 54 -1.17 3.18 4.83
C ASP A 54 0.08 3.02 3.94
N LEU A 55 0.03 3.52 2.71
CA LEU A 55 1.20 3.59 1.84
C LEU A 55 2.31 4.46 2.44
N ALA A 56 1.97 5.65 2.92
CA ALA A 56 2.92 6.56 3.55
C ALA A 56 3.59 5.92 4.78
N TYR A 57 2.81 5.22 5.61
CA TYR A 57 3.32 4.50 6.77
C TYR A 57 4.36 3.45 6.39
N ARG A 58 4.09 2.64 5.35
CA ARG A 58 5.05 1.65 4.83
C ARG A 58 6.34 2.30 4.35
N ILE A 59 6.26 3.42 3.63
CA ILE A 59 7.43 4.16 3.14
C ILE A 59 8.26 4.71 4.31
N LEU A 60 7.60 5.24 5.36
CA LEU A 60 8.27 5.79 6.54
C LEU A 60 9.05 4.72 7.30
N ILE A 61 8.50 3.51 7.42
CA ILE A 61 9.16 2.36 8.05
C ILE A 61 10.32 1.85 7.20
N ASP A 62 10.14 1.71 5.88
CA ASP A 62 11.18 1.22 4.97
C ASP A 62 12.41 2.15 4.94
N ARG A 63 12.17 3.47 5.04
CA ARG A 63 13.24 4.48 5.04
C ARG A 63 13.83 4.77 6.42
N ARG A 64 13.47 4.01 7.46
CA ARG A 64 13.92 4.26 8.85
C ARG A 64 15.43 4.49 8.93
N GLY A 65 15.82 5.51 9.68
CA GLY A 65 17.23 5.87 9.91
C GLY A 65 17.92 6.58 8.74
N LYS A 66 17.19 6.95 7.68
CA LYS A 66 17.70 7.75 6.55
C LYS A 66 17.00 9.11 6.51
N PRO A 67 17.72 10.19 6.13
CA PRO A 67 17.11 11.51 5.96
C PRO A 67 15.97 11.42 4.95
N THR A 68 14.76 11.76 5.38
CA THR A 68 13.54 11.60 4.59
C THR A 68 12.67 12.85 4.67
N SER A 69 12.28 13.38 3.51
CA SER A 69 11.40 14.55 3.44
C SER A 69 9.93 14.12 3.57
N LEU A 70 9.27 14.53 4.66
CA LEU A 70 7.83 14.31 4.85
C LEU A 70 6.99 14.96 3.75
N LYS A 71 7.48 16.06 3.17
CA LYS A 71 6.83 16.75 2.04
C LYS A 71 6.85 15.85 0.79
N GLU A 72 7.99 15.23 0.49
CA GLU A 72 8.11 14.31 -0.65
C GLU A 72 7.25 13.07 -0.47
N ILE A 73 7.25 12.46 0.73
CA ILE A 73 6.38 11.31 1.02
C ILE A 73 4.91 11.66 0.82
N ALA A 74 4.47 12.83 1.31
CA ALA A 74 3.11 13.28 1.13
C ALA A 74 2.74 13.33 -0.37
N TYR A 75 3.57 13.95 -1.21
CA TYR A 75 3.33 14.01 -2.65
C TYR A 75 3.38 12.66 -3.34
N CYS A 76 4.36 11.80 -3.01
CA CYS A 76 4.45 10.45 -3.56
C CYS A 76 3.21 9.62 -3.24
N CYS A 77 2.58 9.84 -2.08
CA CYS A 77 1.35 9.18 -1.68
C CYS A 77 0.09 9.89 -2.20
N GLY A 78 0.20 10.90 -3.06
CA GLY A 78 -0.94 11.61 -3.66
C GLY A 78 -1.60 12.68 -2.77
N PHE A 79 -0.92 13.18 -1.72
CA PHE A 79 -1.35 14.36 -0.99
C PHE A 79 -0.77 15.63 -1.62
N ASN A 80 -1.58 16.68 -1.75
CA ASN A 80 -1.13 17.96 -2.30
C ASN A 80 -0.51 18.89 -1.25
N ASP A 81 -0.71 18.60 0.04
CA ASP A 81 -0.26 19.43 1.15
C ASP A 81 0.25 18.61 2.32
N ARG A 82 1.42 19.00 2.85
CA ARG A 82 2.08 18.35 3.99
C ARG A 82 1.26 18.51 5.27
N THR A 83 0.62 19.66 5.48
CA THR A 83 -0.12 19.93 6.72
C THR A 83 -1.36 19.04 6.80
N GLN A 84 -2.09 18.89 5.70
CA GLN A 84 -3.21 17.97 5.57
C GLN A 84 -2.77 16.52 5.77
N PHE A 85 -1.65 16.13 5.17
CA PHE A 85 -1.06 14.81 5.37
C PHE A 85 -0.76 14.55 6.86
N THR A 86 -0.02 15.44 7.53
CA THR A 86 0.36 15.26 8.94
C THR A 86 -0.86 15.19 9.87
N LYS A 87 -1.86 16.04 9.65
CA LYS A 87 -3.11 16.02 10.42
C LYS A 87 -3.87 14.70 10.24
N ALA A 88 -4.03 14.25 9.00
CA ALA A 88 -4.72 13.01 8.70
C ALA A 88 -3.97 11.78 9.23
N PHE A 89 -2.63 11.78 9.12
CA PHE A 89 -1.78 10.71 9.63
C PHE A 89 -1.89 10.61 11.15
N LYS A 90 -1.75 11.74 11.87
CA LYS A 90 -1.89 11.77 13.33
C LYS A 90 -3.29 11.37 13.79
N ALA A 91 -4.33 11.80 13.08
CA ALA A 91 -5.70 11.41 13.40
C ALA A 91 -5.96 9.90 13.24
N ARG A 92 -5.23 9.23 12.34
CA ARG A 92 -5.42 7.79 12.09
C ARG A 92 -4.53 6.89 12.94
N PHE A 93 -3.25 7.24 13.08
CA PHE A 93 -2.25 6.39 13.73
C PHE A 93 -1.90 6.83 15.15
N GLU A 94 -2.51 7.93 15.63
CA GLU A 94 -2.23 8.54 16.94
C GLU A 94 -0.75 8.93 17.15
N LEU A 95 0.02 8.93 16.07
CA LEU A 95 1.45 9.21 15.99
C LEU A 95 1.69 10.21 14.88
N SER A 96 2.69 11.07 15.02
CA SER A 96 3.14 11.92 13.91
C SER A 96 3.93 11.09 12.88
N PRO A 97 3.95 11.50 11.60
CA PRO A 97 4.79 10.88 10.59
C PRO A 97 6.27 10.81 10.96
N LYS A 98 6.76 11.81 11.72
CA LYS A 98 8.14 11.86 12.21
C LYS A 98 8.38 10.79 13.28
N GLU A 99 7.49 10.66 14.25
CA GLU A 99 7.58 9.62 15.29
C GLU A 99 7.53 8.22 14.67
N ALA A 100 6.63 7.99 13.70
CA ALA A 100 6.57 6.73 12.96
C ALA A 100 7.90 6.39 12.25
N HIS A 101 8.59 7.39 11.69
CA HIS A 101 9.88 7.22 11.03
C HIS A 101 11.02 6.87 12.00
N GLU A 102 11.04 7.48 13.19
CA GLU A 102 12.07 7.26 14.20
C GLU A 102 11.90 5.91 14.93
N ILE A 103 10.67 5.60 15.35
CA ILE A 103 10.38 4.44 16.21
C ILE A 103 10.50 3.12 15.44
N GLY A 104 9.99 3.06 14.19
CA GLY A 104 9.93 1.81 13.42
C GLY A 104 8.98 0.75 13.99
N ALA A 105 8.03 1.14 14.85
CA ALA A 105 7.07 0.20 15.41
C ALA A 105 6.16 -0.38 14.30
N PRO A 106 5.81 -1.69 14.35
CA PRO A 106 4.74 -2.24 13.52
C PRO A 106 3.41 -1.52 13.82
N LEU A 107 2.54 -1.41 12.81
CA LEU A 107 1.20 -0.82 12.92
C LEU A 107 0.53 -1.19 14.26
N PRO A 108 0.00 -0.24 15.05
CA PRO A 108 -0.95 -0.56 16.10
C PRO A 108 -2.10 -1.31 15.44
N GLN A 109 -2.27 -2.59 15.77
CA GLN A 109 -3.36 -3.40 15.25
C GLN A 109 -4.66 -2.66 15.57
N ALA A 110 -5.39 -2.26 14.54
CA ALA A 110 -6.69 -1.60 14.70
C ALA A 110 -7.58 -2.44 15.63
N PRO A 111 -8.44 -1.83 16.47
CA PRO A 111 -9.42 -2.60 17.23
C PRO A 111 -10.21 -3.47 16.24
N SER A 112 -10.09 -4.78 16.45
CA SER A 112 -10.68 -5.82 15.61
C SER A 112 -12.16 -5.56 15.41
N GLY A 113 -12.58 -5.52 14.14
CA GLY A 113 -13.99 -5.43 13.80
C GLY A 113 -14.36 -5.65 12.33
N ALA A 114 -13.43 -5.58 11.37
CA ALA A 114 -13.84 -5.48 9.96
C ALA A 114 -13.18 -6.42 8.94
N LEU A 115 -12.24 -7.30 9.29
CA LEU A 115 -11.60 -8.18 8.29
C LEU A 115 -11.38 -9.60 8.80
N ILE A 116 -12.47 -10.36 8.94
CA ILE A 116 -12.39 -11.81 8.68
C ILE A 116 -12.74 -12.03 7.21
N LEU A 117 -11.70 -12.12 6.39
CA LEU A 117 -11.73 -12.92 5.17
C LEU A 117 -10.34 -13.53 4.96
N HIS A 118 -9.93 -14.36 5.93
CA HIS A 118 -8.70 -15.13 5.88
C HIS A 118 -9.06 -16.60 5.69
N SER A 119 -9.12 -17.07 4.44
CA SER A 119 -9.17 -18.51 4.15
C SER A 119 -8.69 -18.92 2.75
N HIS A 120 -8.03 -18.07 1.96
CA HIS A 120 -7.55 -18.53 0.64
C HIS A 120 -6.15 -18.06 0.19
N LEU A 121 -5.55 -17.02 0.79
CA LEU A 121 -4.28 -16.50 0.26
C LEU A 121 -3.02 -17.19 0.81
N SER A 122 -3.13 -18.01 1.85
CA SER A 122 -1.98 -18.75 2.41
C SER A 122 -1.53 -19.92 1.52
N GLU A 123 -2.42 -20.48 0.69
CA GLU A 123 -2.08 -21.63 -0.18
C GLU A 123 -1.35 -21.22 -1.46
N GLN A 124 -1.51 -19.97 -1.93
CA GLN A 124 -0.89 -19.52 -3.19
C GLN A 124 0.53 -18.97 -3.01
N ALA A 125 0.91 -18.53 -1.80
CA ALA A 125 2.26 -18.05 -1.53
C ALA A 125 3.32 -19.17 -1.48
N ALA A 126 2.91 -20.42 -1.23
CA ALA A 126 3.83 -21.56 -1.16
C ALA A 126 4.19 -22.14 -2.54
N LYS A 127 3.45 -21.82 -3.61
CA LYS A 127 3.66 -22.41 -4.95
C LYS A 127 4.53 -21.60 -5.91
N ILE A 128 4.77 -20.32 -5.63
CA ILE A 128 5.53 -19.43 -6.54
C ILE A 128 7.03 -19.37 -6.17
N ALA A 129 7.41 -19.80 -4.95
CA ALA A 129 8.78 -19.70 -4.47
C ALA A 129 9.68 -20.91 -4.82
N SER A 130 9.20 -21.98 -5.47
CA SER A 130 10.00 -23.19 -5.74
C SER A 130 10.41 -23.44 -7.20
N GLU A 131 10.19 -22.50 -8.14
CA GLU A 131 10.45 -22.78 -9.58
C GLU A 131 11.52 -21.93 -10.27
N HIS A 132 12.24 -21.01 -9.60
CA HIS A 132 13.22 -20.15 -10.29
C HIS A 132 14.60 -19.99 -9.63
N ALA A 133 15.16 -21.06 -9.06
CA ALA A 133 16.59 -21.09 -8.74
C ALA A 133 17.17 -22.51 -8.84
N THR A 134 17.72 -22.88 -10.01
CA THR A 134 19.03 -23.57 -10.18
C THR A 134 19.19 -24.24 -11.56
N THR A 135 19.79 -23.54 -12.52
CA THR A 135 20.67 -24.08 -13.59
C THR A 135 21.44 -22.85 -14.11
N SER A 136 22.75 -22.77 -14.27
CA SER A 136 23.78 -23.78 -14.46
C SER A 136 25.16 -23.16 -14.12
N THR A 137 26.07 -24.01 -13.64
CA THR A 137 27.35 -23.70 -13.00
C THR A 137 28.53 -24.03 -13.93
N LYS A 138 29.46 -23.06 -14.08
CA LYS A 138 30.95 -23.17 -14.13
C LYS A 138 31.63 -24.19 -15.09
N ALA A 139 32.47 -23.65 -15.99
CA ALA A 139 33.58 -24.33 -16.69
C ALA A 139 34.91 -24.22 -15.90
N PRO A 140 36.05 -24.82 -16.35
CA PRO A 140 36.38 -26.18 -16.80
C PRO A 140 37.32 -26.88 -15.77
N PRO A 141 37.88 -28.09 -16.03
CA PRO A 141 39.33 -28.14 -16.29
C PRO A 141 39.80 -29.23 -17.27
N SER A 142 41.02 -29.02 -17.79
CA SER A 142 41.76 -29.87 -18.71
C SER A 142 42.77 -30.80 -18.01
N ALA A 143 43.04 -31.92 -18.70
CA ALA A 143 44.30 -32.70 -18.76
C ALA A 143 44.47 -33.90 -17.77
N PRO A 144 45.44 -34.83 -18.02
CA PRO A 144 45.19 -36.16 -18.61
C PRO A 144 45.76 -37.30 -17.73
N VAL A 145 45.68 -38.57 -18.17
CA VAL A 145 46.76 -39.59 -18.15
C VAL A 145 46.22 -41.03 -18.32
N LYS A 146 47.01 -41.78 -19.08
CA LYS A 146 46.96 -43.16 -19.58
C LYS A 146 47.09 -44.25 -18.47
N PRO A 147 46.99 -45.57 -18.75
CA PRO A 147 47.80 -46.34 -19.73
C PRO A 147 47.09 -46.75 -21.02
#